data_AF-A0A843L8H5-F1
#
_entry.id   AF-A0A843L8H5-F1
#
_cell.length_a   1.000
_cell.length_b   1.000
_cell.length_c   1.000
_cell.angle_alpha   90.00
_cell.angle_beta   90.00
_cell.angle_gamma   90.00
#
_symmetry.space_group_name_H-M   'P 1'
#
loop_
_entity.id
_entity.type
_entity.pdbx_description
1 polymer ?
#
loop_
_entity_poly.entity_id
_entity_poly.type
_entity_poly.pdbx_seq_one_letter_code
_entity_poly.pdbx_strand_id
1 'polypeptide(L)'
;MSEITGVTFPVPKKYIPRFFKDGKTIFIKPATVFKELRSGMKLVFYQSHEDTGYVGEATIKRIVIDDDPLAFFETFGDAVFLTKEEARAYVENQERWQGVRVRKEAPRKRPWMALELEDVQKYDTVKKPERFVPVGGKYLRE
;
A
#
# COMPACT_ATOMS: atom_id res chain seq x y z
N MET A 1 16.19 2.90 20.27
CA MET A 1 14.95 2.79 19.48
C MET A 1 15.17 1.67 18.48
N SER A 2 14.24 0.72 18.40
CA SER A 2 14.25 -0.34 17.39
C SER A 2 14.30 0.22 15.98
N GLU A 3 15.19 -0.34 15.16
CA GLU A 3 15.39 0.01 13.75
C GLU A 3 14.12 -0.28 12.94
N ILE A 4 13.82 0.56 11.94
CA ILE A 4 12.68 0.34 11.05
C ILE A 4 13.15 -0.55 9.92
N THR A 5 12.60 -1.75 9.84
CA THR A 5 13.03 -2.78 8.89
C THR A 5 12.06 -2.92 7.71
N GLY A 6 10.88 -2.32 7.83
CA GLY A 6 9.88 -2.34 6.79
C GLY A 6 8.57 -1.69 7.18
N VAL A 7 7.55 -1.97 6.39
CA VAL A 7 6.20 -1.46 6.57
C VAL A 7 5.18 -2.51 6.20
N THR A 8 4.00 -2.38 6.79
CA THR A 8 2.84 -3.17 6.39
C THR A 8 1.64 -2.27 6.16
N PHE A 9 0.89 -2.59 5.11
CA PHE A 9 -0.36 -1.93 4.77
C PHE A 9 -1.47 -2.98 4.62
N PRO A 10 -2.71 -2.64 5.01
CA PRO A 10 -3.85 -3.49 4.73
C PRO A 10 -4.16 -3.48 3.25
N VAL A 11 -4.24 -4.69 2.69
CA VAL A 11 -4.63 -4.97 1.32
C VAL A 11 -5.85 -5.90 1.37
N PRO A 12 -7.00 -5.50 0.79
CA PRO A 12 -8.15 -6.38 0.69
C PRO A 12 -7.79 -7.72 0.05
N LYS A 13 -8.27 -8.83 0.62
CA LYS A 13 -8.00 -10.21 0.15
C LYS A 13 -8.14 -10.38 -1.36
N LYS A 14 -9.14 -9.76 -1.98
CA LYS A 14 -9.35 -9.84 -3.44
C LYS A 14 -8.18 -9.33 -4.29
N TYR A 15 -7.33 -8.44 -3.75
CA TYR A 15 -6.17 -7.88 -4.45
C TYR A 15 -4.86 -8.60 -4.14
N ILE A 16 -4.83 -9.41 -3.08
CA ILE A 16 -3.62 -10.18 -2.68
C ILE A 16 -3.10 -11.08 -3.81
N PRO A 17 -3.93 -11.85 -4.55
CA PRO A 17 -3.46 -12.69 -5.64
C PRO A 17 -2.70 -11.94 -6.73
N ARG A 18 -2.90 -10.63 -6.88
CA ARG A 18 -2.25 -9.84 -7.93
C ARG A 18 -0.74 -9.78 -7.78
N PHE A 19 -0.25 -9.78 -6.53
CA PHE A 19 1.18 -9.81 -6.25
C PHE A 19 1.78 -11.21 -6.45
N PHE A 20 1.07 -12.25 -6.01
CA PHE A 20 1.62 -13.61 -5.93
C PHE A 20 1.32 -14.50 -7.14
N LYS A 21 0.30 -14.18 -7.95
CA LYS A 21 -0.11 -14.95 -9.12
C LYS A 21 0.01 -14.14 -10.40
N ASP A 22 -0.48 -12.90 -10.37
CA ASP A 22 -0.55 -12.07 -11.58
C ASP A 22 0.76 -11.28 -11.81
N GLY A 23 1.73 -11.39 -10.90
CA GLY A 23 3.07 -10.80 -11.02
C GLY A 23 3.09 -9.27 -10.94
N LYS A 24 2.08 -8.63 -10.34
CA LYS A 24 2.05 -7.18 -10.15
C LYS A 24 3.12 -6.77 -9.14
N THR A 25 3.99 -5.84 -9.54
CA THR A 25 5.15 -5.42 -8.73
C THR A 25 5.02 -4.01 -8.19
N ILE A 26 3.96 -3.26 -8.52
CA ILE A 26 3.81 -1.87 -8.08
C ILE A 26 2.62 -1.74 -7.12
N PHE A 27 2.94 -1.43 -5.87
CA PHE A 27 1.94 -1.12 -4.84
C PHE A 27 1.70 0.39 -4.78
N ILE A 28 0.43 0.83 -4.88
CA ILE A 28 0.04 2.25 -4.79
C ILE A 28 -0.92 2.54 -3.64
N LYS A 29 -0.78 3.71 -3.01
CA LYS A 29 -1.65 4.16 -1.91
C LYS A 29 -1.46 5.65 -1.61
N PRO A 30 -2.44 6.34 -0.97
CA PRO A 30 -2.16 7.62 -0.32
C PRO A 30 -0.97 7.51 0.66
N ALA A 31 -0.03 8.44 0.55
CA ALA A 31 1.21 8.42 1.30
C ALA A 31 0.97 8.75 2.78
N THR A 32 0.87 7.72 3.62
CA THR A 32 0.65 7.83 5.06
C THR A 32 1.92 7.56 5.86
N VAL A 33 2.39 6.30 5.84
CA VAL A 33 3.55 5.82 6.59
C VAL A 33 4.69 5.56 5.61
N PHE A 34 5.39 6.63 5.22
CA PHE A 34 6.38 6.57 4.13
C PHE A 34 7.70 7.29 4.41
N LYS A 35 7.75 8.23 5.37
CA LYS A 35 8.91 9.12 5.57
C LYS A 35 10.22 8.39 5.90
N GLU A 36 10.10 7.26 6.60
CA GLU A 36 11.25 6.44 7.01
C GLU A 36 11.53 5.31 6.00
N LEU A 37 10.70 5.15 4.96
CA LEU A 37 10.92 4.11 3.97
C LEU A 37 12.16 4.41 3.13
N ARG A 38 12.93 3.36 2.88
CA ARG A 38 14.12 3.38 2.02
C ARG A 38 14.09 2.15 1.12
N SER A 39 14.83 2.22 0.03
CA SER A 39 15.12 1.04 -0.79
C SER A 39 15.80 -0.04 0.07
N GLY A 40 15.49 -1.31 -0.20
CA GLY A 40 15.98 -2.46 0.55
C GLY A 40 15.12 -2.84 1.77
N MET A 41 14.19 -1.98 2.21
CA MET A 41 13.26 -2.30 3.30
C MET A 41 12.15 -3.24 2.83
N LYS A 42 11.50 -3.92 3.77
CA LYS A 42 10.41 -4.86 3.45
C LYS A 42 9.03 -4.19 3.38
N LEU A 43 8.22 -4.58 2.40
CA LEU A 43 6.77 -4.46 2.46
C LEU A 43 6.18 -5.82 2.84
N VAL A 44 5.54 -5.92 4.01
CA VAL A 44 4.81 -7.13 4.40
C VAL A 44 3.33 -6.95 4.08
N PHE A 45 2.80 -7.86 3.25
CA PHE A 45 1.42 -7.85 2.81
C PHE A 45 0.51 -8.32 3.96
N TYR A 46 -0.27 -7.38 4.51
CA TYR A 46 -1.31 -7.71 5.47
C TYR A 46 -2.66 -7.81 4.75
N GLN A 47 -3.23 -9.01 4.73
CA GLN A 47 -4.54 -9.27 4.18
C GLN A 47 -5.63 -8.75 5.13
N SER A 48 -6.53 -7.90 4.62
CA SER A 48 -7.65 -7.33 5.37
C SER A 48 -9.01 -7.92 4.96
N HIS A 49 -10.03 -7.65 5.80
CA HIS A 49 -11.43 -8.09 5.70
C HIS A 49 -11.65 -9.57 6.04
N GLU A 50 -11.05 -10.48 5.28
CA GLU A 50 -11.22 -11.93 5.44
C GLU A 50 -9.87 -12.60 5.70
N ASP A 51 -9.86 -13.65 6.53
CA ASP A 51 -8.68 -14.44 6.87
C ASP A 51 -7.46 -13.54 7.18
N THR A 52 -7.66 -12.61 8.12
CA THR A 52 -6.73 -11.51 8.34
C THR A 52 -5.38 -12.00 8.87
N GLY A 53 -4.31 -11.49 8.25
CA GLY A 53 -2.95 -11.88 8.62
C GLY A 53 -1.91 -11.46 7.60
N TYR A 54 -0.64 -11.65 7.95
CA TYR A 54 0.47 -11.50 7.03
C TYR A 54 0.54 -12.72 6.11
N VAL A 55 0.54 -12.45 4.81
CA VAL A 55 0.43 -13.49 3.77
C VAL A 55 1.67 -13.58 2.89
N GLY A 56 2.60 -12.64 3.03
CA GLY A 56 3.85 -12.61 2.29
C GLY A 56 4.58 -11.28 2.49
N GLU A 57 5.71 -11.15 1.81
CA GLU A 57 6.54 -9.95 1.82
C GLU A 57 7.17 -9.68 0.45
N ALA A 58 7.71 -8.49 0.29
CA ALA A 58 8.52 -8.09 -0.84
C ALA A 58 9.57 -7.06 -0.40
N THR A 59 10.63 -6.91 -1.17
CA THR A 59 11.64 -5.88 -0.97
C THR A 59 11.24 -4.62 -1.73
N ILE A 60 11.32 -3.46 -1.08
CA ILE A 60 11.07 -2.16 -1.70
C ILE A 60 12.31 -1.79 -2.51
N LYS A 61 12.18 -1.76 -3.82
CA LYS A 61 13.25 -1.38 -4.76
C LYS A 61 13.28 0.12 -5.02
N ARG A 62 12.11 0.75 -5.15
CA ARG A 62 11.98 2.18 -5.42
C ARG A 62 10.71 2.74 -4.81
N ILE A 63 10.76 4.00 -4.41
CA ILE A 63 9.64 4.75 -3.85
C ILE A 63 9.44 5.98 -4.72
N VAL A 64 8.24 6.15 -5.27
CA VAL A 64 7.85 7.33 -6.05
C VAL A 64 6.69 8.01 -5.34
N ILE A 65 6.76 9.34 -5.20
CA ILE A 65 5.71 10.16 -4.60
C ILE A 65 5.15 11.07 -5.70
N ASP A 66 3.83 11.09 -5.84
CA ASP A 66 3.14 11.94 -6.80
C ASP A 66 1.79 12.39 -6.22
N ASP A 67 1.33 13.58 -6.57
CA ASP A 67 0.01 14.06 -6.15
C ASP A 67 -1.13 13.41 -6.94
N ASP A 68 -0.86 12.94 -8.16
CA ASP A 68 -1.81 12.23 -9.02
C ASP A 68 -1.54 10.72 -9.04
N PRO A 69 -2.43 9.87 -8.46
CA PRO A 69 -2.29 8.42 -8.56
C PRO A 69 -2.39 7.89 -9.99
N LEU A 70 -3.00 8.62 -10.92
CA LEU A 70 -3.11 8.18 -12.31
C LEU A 70 -1.77 8.29 -13.05
N ALA A 71 -0.87 9.18 -12.64
CA ALA A 71 0.47 9.32 -13.20
C ALA A 71 1.31 8.04 -13.04
N PHE A 72 1.05 7.23 -12.01
CA PHE A 72 1.73 5.94 -11.85
C PHE A 72 1.42 4.97 -12.99
N PHE A 73 0.24 5.04 -13.60
CA PHE A 73 -0.09 4.17 -14.74
C PHE A 73 0.66 4.57 -16.02
N GLU A 74 1.08 5.83 -16.14
CA GLU A 74 1.91 6.26 -17.26
C GLU A 74 3.34 5.74 -17.13
N THR A 75 3.84 5.66 -15.89
CA THR A 75 5.21 5.20 -15.60
C THR A 75 5.32 3.68 -15.51
N PHE A 76 4.33 3.04 -14.89
CA PHE A 76 4.38 1.62 -14.51
C PHE A 76 3.40 0.75 -15.29
N GLY A 77 2.47 1.35 -16.03
CA GLY A 77 1.50 0.63 -16.85
C GLY A 77 0.72 -0.42 -16.06
N ASP A 78 0.71 -1.63 -16.61
CA ASP A 78 0.00 -2.77 -16.05
C ASP A 78 0.71 -3.41 -14.84
N ALA A 79 1.92 -2.96 -14.46
CA ALA A 79 2.59 -3.50 -13.27
C ALA A 79 1.92 -3.06 -11.95
N VAL A 80 1.03 -2.06 -12.00
CA VAL A 80 0.23 -1.57 -10.87
C VAL A 80 -0.76 -2.62 -10.41
N PHE A 81 -0.80 -2.85 -9.10
CA PHE A 81 -1.69 -3.87 -8.53
C PHE A 81 -3.18 -3.52 -8.60
N LEU A 82 -3.54 -2.24 -8.79
CA LEU A 82 -4.91 -1.79 -9.08
C LEU A 82 -5.06 -1.51 -10.56
N THR A 83 -6.25 -1.66 -11.11
CA THR A 83 -6.54 -1.10 -12.43
C THR A 83 -6.70 0.42 -12.35
N LYS A 84 -6.62 1.10 -13.50
CA LYS A 84 -6.81 2.55 -13.57
C LYS A 84 -8.20 2.97 -13.09
N GLU A 85 -9.21 2.16 -13.41
CA GLU A 85 -10.60 2.37 -13.00
C GLU A 85 -10.78 2.18 -11.49
N GLU A 86 -10.15 1.16 -10.90
CA GLU A 86 -10.18 0.93 -9.45
C GLU A 86 -9.48 2.05 -8.68
N ALA A 87 -8.34 2.53 -9.18
CA ALA A 87 -7.62 3.66 -8.59
C ALA A 87 -8.48 4.94 -8.67
N ARG A 88 -9.09 5.21 -9.83
CA ARG A 88 -10.00 6.35 -10.02
C ARG A 88 -11.20 6.28 -9.08
N ALA A 89 -11.89 5.14 -9.04
CA ALA A 89 -13.04 4.94 -8.15
C ALA A 89 -12.67 5.12 -6.68
N TYR A 90 -11.45 4.72 -6.28
CA TYR A 90 -10.96 4.94 -4.93
C TYR A 90 -10.77 6.43 -4.60
N VAL A 91 -10.17 7.21 -5.51
CA VAL A 91 -9.99 8.66 -5.36
C VAL A 91 -11.34 9.39 -5.27
N GLU A 92 -12.25 9.10 -6.20
CA GLU A 92 -13.59 9.70 -6.24
C GLU A 92 -14.38 9.39 -4.96
N ASN A 93 -14.25 8.17 -4.44
CA ASN A 93 -14.88 7.82 -3.17
C ASN A 93 -14.26 8.61 -2.01
N GLN A 94 -12.93 8.74 -1.94
CA GLN A 94 -12.28 9.55 -0.90
C GLN A 94 -12.76 11.00 -0.89
N GLU A 95 -12.92 11.64 -2.06
CA GLU A 95 -13.45 13.01 -2.14
C GLU A 95 -14.88 13.12 -1.57
N ARG A 96 -15.73 12.10 -1.80
CA ARG A 96 -17.08 12.03 -1.22
C ARG A 96 -17.07 11.94 0.31
N TRP A 97 -16.12 11.20 0.90
CA TRP A 97 -16.00 11.06 2.36
C TRP A 97 -15.40 12.30 3.04
N GLN A 98 -14.62 13.12 2.32
CA GLN A 98 -14.07 14.37 2.86
C GLN A 98 -15.14 15.44 3.10
N GLY A 99 -16.30 15.35 2.44
CA GLY A 99 -17.40 16.31 2.55
C GLY A 99 -18.20 16.27 3.86
N VAL A 100 -18.06 15.24 4.69
CA VAL A 100 -18.98 15.03 5.83
C VAL A 100 -18.45 15.57 7.18
N ARG A 101 -17.14 15.76 7.38
CA ARG A 101 -16.57 16.06 8.73
C ARG A 101 -15.32 16.96 8.81
N VAL A 102 -14.89 17.69 7.79
CA VAL A 102 -13.62 18.45 7.87
C VAL A 102 -13.85 19.96 7.79
N ARG A 103 -13.23 20.72 8.72
CA ARG A 103 -13.19 22.19 8.81
C ARG A 103 -12.95 22.84 7.43
N LYS A 104 -13.53 24.03 7.24
CA LYS A 104 -13.47 24.95 6.07
C LYS A 104 -12.07 25.30 5.50
N GLU A 105 -10.99 24.68 5.97
CA GLU A 105 -9.66 24.81 5.36
C GLU A 105 -9.54 23.72 4.31
N ALA A 106 -9.35 24.11 3.04
CA ALA A 106 -9.31 23.22 1.88
C ALA A 106 -8.55 21.91 2.22
N PRO A 107 -9.16 20.73 2.04
CA PRO A 107 -8.47 19.48 2.34
C PRO A 107 -7.24 19.42 1.45
N ARG A 108 -6.04 19.52 2.05
CA ARG A 108 -4.79 19.29 1.33
C ARG A 108 -4.89 17.88 0.75
N LYS A 109 -4.96 17.79 -0.59
CA LYS A 109 -4.84 16.51 -1.30
C LYS A 109 -3.56 15.85 -0.78
N ARG A 110 -3.71 14.66 -0.22
CA ARG A 110 -2.55 13.92 0.28
C ARG A 110 -1.82 13.37 -0.94
N PRO A 111 -0.49 13.50 -1.00
CA PRO A 111 0.27 12.86 -2.06
C PRO A 111 0.04 11.36 -1.97
N TRP A 112 0.17 10.70 -3.10
CA TRP A 112 0.21 9.26 -3.22
C TRP A 112 1.64 8.77 -3.31
N MET A 113 1.80 7.48 -3.06
CA MET A 113 3.07 6.80 -3.24
C MET A 113 2.88 5.53 -4.05
N ALA A 114 3.88 5.24 -4.88
CA ALA A 114 4.09 3.95 -5.52
C ALA A 114 5.36 3.32 -4.93
N LEU A 115 5.25 2.06 -4.51
CA LEU A 115 6.37 1.21 -4.13
C LEU A 115 6.59 0.20 -5.25
N GLU A 116 7.76 0.28 -5.90
CA GLU A 116 8.24 -0.77 -6.78
C GLU A 116 8.83 -1.89 -5.92
N LEU A 117 8.35 -3.10 -6.16
CA LEU A 117 8.64 -4.27 -5.35
C LEU A 117 9.47 -5.26 -6.15
N GLU A 118 10.42 -5.89 -5.48
CA GLU A 118 11.17 -7.04 -5.96
C GLU A 118 11.12 -8.17 -4.92
N ASP A 119 11.56 -9.37 -5.30
CA ASP A 119 11.58 -10.55 -4.43
C ASP A 119 10.24 -10.80 -3.72
N VAL A 120 9.13 -10.70 -4.46
CA VAL A 120 7.79 -10.93 -3.93
C VAL A 120 7.64 -12.40 -3.53
N GLN A 121 7.47 -12.66 -2.24
CA GLN A 121 7.37 -13.98 -1.66
C GLN A 121 6.08 -14.15 -0.87
N LYS A 122 5.37 -15.24 -1.13
CA LYS A 122 4.20 -15.64 -0.36
C LYS A 122 4.64 -16.53 0.80
N TYR A 123 4.04 -16.35 1.97
CA TYR A 123 4.24 -17.27 3.09
C TYR A 123 3.41 -18.54 2.91
N ASP A 124 3.95 -19.67 3.35
CA ASP A 124 3.23 -20.96 3.36
C ASP A 124 2.03 -20.93 4.31
N THR A 125 2.17 -20.21 5.43
CA THR A 125 1.14 -20.05 6.45
C THR A 125 0.85 -18.59 6.73
N VAL A 126 -0.44 -18.27 6.92
CA VAL A 126 -0.88 -16.92 7.28
C VAL A 126 -0.48 -16.62 8.72
N LYS A 127 0.37 -15.62 8.93
CA LYS A 127 0.83 -15.23 10.27
C LYS A 127 -0.11 -14.16 10.85
N LYS A 128 -0.73 -14.42 11.98
CA LYS A 128 -1.60 -13.42 12.64
C LYS A 128 -0.75 -12.31 13.27
N PRO A 129 -1.08 -11.03 13.07
CA PRO A 129 -0.38 -9.96 13.74
C PRO A 129 -0.73 -9.94 15.23
N GLU A 130 0.24 -9.60 16.09
CA GLU A 130 -0.03 -9.41 17.52
C GLU A 130 -0.98 -8.24 17.79
N ARG A 131 -0.98 -7.25 16.90
CA ARG A 131 -1.83 -6.06 16.97
C ARG A 131 -2.42 -5.73 15.61
N PHE A 132 -3.62 -5.17 15.60
CA PHE A 132 -4.30 -4.74 14.38
C PHE A 132 -3.43 -3.78 13.54
N VAL A 133 -3.43 -3.97 12.22
CA VAL A 133 -2.77 -3.07 11.27
C VAL A 133 -3.79 -2.01 10.83
N PRO A 134 -3.60 -0.73 11.18
CA PRO A 134 -4.56 0.32 10.83
C PRO A 134 -4.60 0.58 9.33
N VAL A 135 -5.66 1.25 8.86
CA VAL A 135 -5.81 1.66 7.45
C VAL A 135 -4.61 2.48 6.97
N GLY A 136 -3.97 3.26 7.84
CA GLY A 136 -2.75 4.01 7.53
C GLY A 136 -1.48 3.18 7.37
N GLY A 137 -1.50 1.89 7.74
CA GLY A 137 -0.30 1.05 7.84
C GLY A 137 0.49 1.26 9.12
N LYS A 138 1.55 0.48 9.28
CA LYS A 138 2.44 0.52 10.45
C LYS A 138 3.87 0.18 10.03
N TYR A 139 4.85 0.85 10.63
CA TYR A 139 6.26 0.45 10.53
C TYR A 139 6.52 -0.85 11.28
N LEU A 140 7.27 -1.73 10.64
CA LEU A 140 7.84 -2.93 11.25
C LEU A 140 9.18 -2.56 11.86
N ARG A 141 9.46 -3.14 13.02
CA ARG A 141 10.65 -2.85 13.82
C ARG A 141 11.20 -4.16 14.38
N GLU A 142 12.53 -4.25 14.47
CA GLU A 142 13.26 -5.33 15.16
C GLU A 142 13.76 -4.86 16.54
#